data_AF-A0A2G8TK38-F1
#
_entry.id   AF-A0A2G8TK38-F1
#
_cell.length_a   1.000
_cell.length_b   1.000
_cell.length_c   1.000
_cell.angle_alpha   90.00
_cell.angle_beta   90.00
_cell.angle_gamma   90.00
#
_symmetry.space_group_name_H-M   'P 1'
#
loop_
_entity.id
_entity.type
_entity.pdbx_description
1 polymer ?
#
loop_
_entity_poly.entity_id
_entity_poly.type
_entity_poly.pdbx_seq_one_letter_code
_entity_poly.pdbx_strand_id
1 'polypeptide(L)'
;MTSDFLSNLAQIRKLNAEPSSPREFDGLLRSAVERATDARHTGLSLASRFTLAYDASHALALAALRAHGYRSEDHYLVLQCPTHTLGWPPDQWRRTANLE
;
A
#
# COMPACT_ATOMS: atom_id res chain seq x y z
N MET A 1 -9.24 4.87 15.57
CA MET A 1 -10.60 4.37 15.28
C MET A 1 -10.51 3.54 14.03
N THR A 2 -10.82 2.26 14.10
CA THR A 2 -10.87 1.38 12.92
C THR A 2 -11.95 1.92 11.98
N SER A 3 -11.61 2.20 10.73
CA SER A 3 -12.57 2.71 9.75
C SER A 3 -13.72 1.70 9.58
N ASP A 4 -14.97 2.16 9.64
CA ASP A 4 -16.17 1.33 9.44
C ASP A 4 -16.09 0.52 8.13
N PHE A 5 -15.41 1.07 7.11
CA PHE A 5 -15.13 0.38 5.85
C PHE A 5 -14.30 -0.90 6.02
N LEU A 6 -13.19 -0.84 6.76
CA LEU A 6 -12.30 -2.00 6.96
C LEU A 6 -13.01 -3.08 7.78
N SER A 7 -13.78 -2.66 8.78
CA SER A 7 -14.59 -3.58 9.59
C SER A 7 -15.65 -4.29 8.73
N ASN A 8 -16.34 -3.55 7.86
CA ASN A 8 -17.32 -4.12 6.93
C ASN A 8 -16.67 -5.11 5.95
N LEU A 9 -15.51 -4.77 5.38
CA LEU A 9 -14.77 -5.68 4.50
C LEU A 9 -14.33 -6.96 5.23
N ALA A 10 -13.93 -6.87 6.49
CA ALA A 10 -13.61 -8.04 7.30
C ALA A 10 -14.85 -8.90 7.58
N GLN A 11 -15.99 -8.27 7.88
CA GLN A 11 -17.26 -8.97 8.09
C GLN A 11 -17.71 -9.78 6.87
N ILE A 12 -17.51 -9.24 5.65
CA ILE A 12 -17.77 -9.95 4.39
C ILE A 12 -16.61 -10.81 3.90
N ARG A 13 -15.57 -11.03 4.74
CA ARG A 13 -14.40 -11.87 4.46
C ARG A 13 -13.56 -11.45 3.25
N LYS A 14 -13.58 -10.15 2.92
CA LYS A 14 -12.67 -9.54 1.94
C LYS A 14 -11.34 -9.15 2.57
N LEU A 15 -11.34 -8.84 3.87
CA LEU A 15 -10.13 -8.68 4.68
C LEU A 15 -10.07 -9.78 5.75
N ASN A 16 -8.84 -10.17 6.10
CA ASN A 16 -8.57 -11.04 7.23
C ASN A 16 -8.17 -10.16 8.42
N ALA A 17 -8.83 -10.33 9.57
CA ALA A 17 -8.40 -9.72 10.82
C ALA A 17 -7.15 -10.45 11.32
N GLU A 18 -6.04 -9.72 11.43
CA GLU A 18 -4.76 -10.28 11.84
C GLU A 18 -3.94 -9.21 12.58
N PRO A 19 -3.51 -9.47 13.83
CA PRO A 19 -2.73 -8.51 14.61
C PRO A 19 -1.52 -7.96 13.84
N SER A 20 -1.27 -6.67 14.02
CA SER A 20 -0.10 -6.03 13.43
C SER A 20 1.19 -6.61 14.00
N SER A 21 2.22 -6.71 13.16
CA SER A 21 3.58 -7.04 13.57
C SER A 21 4.47 -5.83 13.31
N PRO A 22 5.07 -5.21 14.34
CA PRO A 22 5.96 -4.06 14.16
C PRO A 22 7.10 -4.36 13.17
N ARG A 23 7.68 -5.57 13.25
CA ARG A 23 8.74 -6.02 12.35
C ARG A 23 8.28 -6.12 10.89
N GLU A 24 7.07 -6.62 10.66
CA GLU A 24 6.50 -6.69 9.30
C GLU A 24 6.21 -5.30 8.77
N PHE A 25 5.60 -4.44 9.58
CA PHE A 25 5.31 -3.05 9.23
C PHE A 25 6.58 -2.28 8.85
N ASP A 26 7.63 -2.36 9.66
CA ASP A 26 8.91 -1.71 9.39
C ASP A 26 9.57 -2.24 8.12
N GLY A 27 9.45 -3.55 7.87
CA GLY A 27 9.93 -4.19 6.65
C GLY A 27 9.21 -3.67 5.41
N LEU A 28 7.88 -3.54 5.46
CA LEU A 28 7.07 -3.00 4.37
C LEU A 28 7.37 -1.53 4.10
N LEU A 29 7.55 -0.72 5.15
CA LEU A 29 7.88 0.70 5.00
C LEU A 29 9.26 0.88 4.35
N ARG A 30 10.27 0.14 4.80
CA ARG A 30 11.60 0.16 4.19
C ARG A 30 11.57 -0.26 2.73
N SER A 31 10.92 -1.40 2.47
CA SER A 31 10.69 -1.97 1.14
C SER A 31 10.04 -0.97 0.18
N ALA A 32 9.06 -0.19 0.66
CA ALA A 32 8.44 0.86 -0.12
C ALA A 32 9.39 2.03 -0.42
N VAL A 33 10.13 2.51 0.57
CA VAL A 33 11.06 3.65 0.43
C VAL A 33 12.19 3.32 -0.55
N GLU A 34 12.75 2.12 -0.47
CA GLU A 34 13.80 1.64 -1.39
C GLU A 34 13.28 1.63 -2.83
N ARG A 35 12.13 0.98 -3.09
CA ARG A 35 11.54 0.92 -4.44
C ARG A 35 11.12 2.28 -4.99
N ALA A 36 10.56 3.15 -4.14
CA ALA A 36 10.22 4.51 -4.54
C ALA A 36 11.48 5.32 -4.91
N THR A 37 12.61 5.01 -4.29
CA THR A 37 13.90 5.62 -4.62
C THR A 37 14.44 5.09 -5.94
N ASP A 38 14.44 3.77 -6.13
CA ASP A 38 14.90 3.13 -7.36
C ASP A 38 14.04 3.52 -8.57
N ALA A 39 12.73 3.73 -8.38
CA ALA A 39 11.83 4.20 -9.43
C ALA A 39 12.27 5.53 -10.05
N ARG A 40 13.00 6.37 -9.31
CA ARG A 40 13.54 7.65 -9.79
C ARG A 40 14.82 7.50 -10.62
N HIS A 41 15.40 6.30 -10.70
CA HIS A 41 16.64 6.07 -11.44
C HIS A 41 16.39 6.16 -12.96
N THR A 42 16.85 7.24 -13.58
CA THR A 42 16.61 7.55 -15.00
C THR A 42 17.32 6.60 -15.98
N GLY A 43 18.29 5.82 -15.50
CA GLY A 43 18.91 4.75 -16.29
C GLY A 43 18.04 3.51 -16.48
N LEU A 44 16.90 3.41 -15.78
CA LEU A 44 15.93 2.33 -15.97
C LEU A 44 14.90 2.70 -17.05
N SER A 45 14.38 1.67 -17.74
CA SER A 45 13.26 1.85 -18.65
C SER A 45 12.03 2.42 -17.93
N LEU A 46 11.16 3.12 -18.66
CA LEU A 46 9.92 3.62 -18.08
C LEU A 46 9.06 2.50 -17.48
N ALA A 47 9.00 1.33 -18.14
CA ALA A 47 8.27 0.17 -17.64
C ALA A 47 8.84 -0.31 -16.29
N SER A 48 10.16 -0.40 -16.15
CA SER A 48 10.81 -0.78 -14.89
C SER A 48 10.55 0.22 -13.77
N ARG A 49 10.62 1.52 -14.09
CA ARG A 49 10.35 2.60 -13.13
C ARG A 49 8.89 2.57 -12.65
N PHE A 50 7.96 2.30 -13.56
CA PHE A 50 6.54 2.14 -13.24
C PHE A 50 6.31 0.94 -12.32
N THR A 51 6.89 -0.23 -12.61
CA THR A 51 6.78 -1.41 -11.73
C THR A 51 7.30 -1.11 -10.33
N LEU A 52 8.46 -0.45 -10.20
CA LEU A 52 9.01 -0.07 -8.90
C LEU A 52 8.10 0.90 -8.13
N ALA A 53 7.55 1.91 -8.81
CA ALA A 53 6.62 2.85 -8.19
C ALA A 53 5.30 2.19 -7.75
N TYR A 54 4.78 1.26 -8.56
CA TYR A 54 3.59 0.47 -8.25
C TYR A 54 3.83 -0.42 -7.03
N ASP A 55 4.93 -1.18 -7.01
CA ASP A 55 5.28 -2.07 -5.90
C ASP A 55 5.55 -1.29 -4.60
N ALA A 56 6.14 -0.10 -4.70
CA ALA A 56 6.29 0.80 -3.56
C ALA A 56 4.94 1.24 -2.99
N SER A 57 4.02 1.64 -3.87
CA SER A 57 2.66 2.06 -3.49
C SER A 57 1.89 0.90 -2.84
N HIS A 58 2.01 -0.31 -3.40
CA HIS A 58 1.41 -1.51 -2.84
C HIS A 58 1.98 -1.84 -1.45
N ALA A 59 3.30 -1.76 -1.27
CA ALA A 59 3.93 -2.01 0.03
C ALA A 59 3.48 -0.99 1.11
N LEU A 60 3.33 0.29 0.77
CA LEU A 60 2.77 1.30 1.69
C LEU A 60 1.31 1.01 2.04
N ALA A 61 0.50 0.68 1.05
CA ALA A 61 -0.90 0.36 1.25
C ALA A 61 -1.07 -0.87 2.15
N LEU A 62 -0.24 -1.90 1.94
CA LEU A 62 -0.20 -3.07 2.80
C LEU A 62 0.26 -2.71 4.21
N ALA A 63 1.31 -1.90 4.38
CA ALA A 63 1.76 -1.44 5.70
C ALA A 63 0.63 -0.74 6.47
N ALA A 64 -0.11 0.15 5.81
CA ALA A 64 -1.26 0.83 6.40
C ALA A 64 -2.36 -0.17 6.82
N LEU A 65 -2.65 -1.18 5.99
CA LEU A 65 -3.61 -2.23 6.33
C LEU A 65 -3.15 -3.06 7.54
N ARG A 66 -1.87 -3.44 7.57
CA ARG A 66 -1.26 -4.17 8.71
C ARG A 66 -1.31 -3.34 9.99
N ALA A 67 -1.08 -2.02 9.92
CA ALA A 67 -1.19 -1.12 11.08
C ALA A 67 -2.62 -1.06 11.66
N HIS A 68 -3.64 -1.30 10.83
CA HIS A 68 -5.03 -1.35 11.24
C HIS A 68 -5.50 -2.76 11.67
N GLY A 69 -4.59 -3.74 11.74
CA GLY A 69 -4.92 -5.10 12.19
C GLY A 69 -5.62 -5.95 11.13
N TYR A 70 -5.42 -5.64 9.85
CA TYR A 70 -5.98 -6.40 8.74
C TYR A 70 -4.90 -6.90 7.79
N ARG A 71 -5.23 -7.91 6.99
CA ARG A 71 -4.45 -8.40 5.85
C ARG A 71 -5.39 -8.65 4.67
N SER A 72 -4.86 -8.51 3.46
CA SER A 72 -5.47 -8.96 2.22
C SER A 72 -4.39 -9.57 1.32
N GLU A 73 -4.73 -10.64 0.62
CA GLU A 73 -3.91 -11.19 -0.46
C GLU A 73 -4.33 -10.63 -1.82
N ASP A 74 -5.49 -9.96 -1.89
CA ASP A 74 -5.97 -9.29 -3.09
C ASP A 74 -5.28 -7.93 -3.25
N HIS A 75 -4.38 -7.84 -4.23
CA HIS A 75 -3.61 -6.63 -4.53
C HIS A 75 -4.48 -5.42 -4.86
N TYR A 76 -5.62 -5.64 -5.52
CA TYR A 76 -6.54 -4.57 -5.88
C TYR A 76 -7.20 -4.00 -4.63
N LEU A 77 -7.64 -4.88 -3.71
CA LEU A 77 -8.25 -4.46 -2.45
C LEU A 77 -7.25 -3.72 -1.55
N VAL A 78 -5.99 -4.19 -1.50
CA VAL A 78 -4.92 -3.50 -0.76
C VAL A 78 -4.78 -2.05 -1.22
N LEU A 79 -4.80 -1.78 -2.53
CA LEU A 79 -4.65 -0.43 -3.09
C LEU A 79 -5.88 0.48 -2.90
N GLN A 80 -7.05 -0.08 -2.58
CA GLN A 80 -8.26 0.72 -2.29
C GLN A 80 -8.32 1.19 -0.83
N CYS A 81 -7.73 0.42 0.09
CA CYS A 81 -7.76 0.69 1.53
C CYS A 81 -7.05 2.00 1.98
N PRO A 82 -5.99 2.52 1.32
CA PRO A 82 -5.33 3.78 1.65
C PRO A 82 -6.26 4.99 1.79
N THR A 83 -7.33 5.06 0.99
CA THR A 83 -8.34 6.14 1.08
C THR A 83 -8.97 6.20 2.48
N HIS A 84 -9.06 5.04 3.14
CA HIS A 84 -9.72 4.86 4.43
C HIS A 84 -8.75 4.65 5.60
N THR A 85 -7.44 4.52 5.34
CA THR A 85 -6.39 4.37 6.37
C THR A 85 -5.46 5.58 6.46
N LEU A 86 -5.14 6.24 5.34
CA LEU A 86 -4.23 7.38 5.26
C LEU A 86 -4.95 8.70 4.91
N GLY A 87 -6.26 8.64 4.62
CA GLY A 87 -7.05 9.81 4.20
C GLY A 87 -6.66 10.38 2.84
N TRP A 88 -5.92 9.61 2.04
CA TRP A 88 -5.48 10.04 0.70
C TRP A 88 -6.66 10.02 -0.26
N PRO A 89 -6.91 11.10 -1.03
CA PRO A 89 -7.94 11.05 -2.05
C PRO A 89 -7.55 10.05 -3.16
N PRO A 90 -8.51 9.44 -3.87
CA PRO A 90 -8.27 8.32 -4.80
C PRO A 90 -7.34 8.62 -5.98
N ASP A 91 -7.00 9.88 -6.19
CA ASP A 91 -6.08 10.38 -7.21
C ASP A 91 -4.63 10.44 -6.72
N GLN A 92 -4.37 10.41 -5.40
CA GLN A 92 -3.01 10.62 -4.86
C GLN A 92 -2.09 9.38 -5.04
N TRP A 93 -2.61 8.16 -4.95
CA TRP A 93 -1.83 6.94 -5.29
C TRP A 93 -1.64 6.77 -6.80
N ARG A 94 -2.42 7.46 -7.64
CA ARG A 94 -2.16 7.50 -9.09
C ARG A 94 -0.97 8.39 -9.42
N ARG A 95 -0.73 9.43 -8.61
CA ARG A 95 0.40 10.35 -8.77
C ARG A 95 1.74 9.76 -8.33
N THR A 96 1.78 8.73 -7.48
CA THR A 96 3.05 8.04 -7.17
C THR A 96 3.64 7.31 -8.39
N ALA A 97 2.86 7.12 -9.47
CA ALA A 97 3.35 6.67 -10.77
C ALA A 97 3.80 7.83 -11.71
N ASN A 98 3.48 9.08 -11.38
CA ASN A 98 3.88 10.25 -12.16
C ASN A 98 5.22 10.77 -11.62
N LEU A 99 6.29 10.21 -12.18
CA LEU A 99 7.63 10.76 -12.10
C LEU A 99 7.76 11.87 -13.14
N GLU A 100 7.23 13.05 -12.86
CA GLU A 100 7.61 14.31 -13.52
C GLU A 100 8.42 15.19 -12.58
#